data_AF-A0A661EI65-F1
#
_entry.id   AF-A0A661EI65-F1
#
_cell.length_a   1.000
_cell.length_b   1.000
_cell.length_c   1.000
_cell.angle_alpha   90.00
_cell.angle_beta   90.00
_cell.angle_gamma   90.00
#
_symmetry.space_group_name_H-M   'P 1'
#
loop_
_entity.id
_entity.type
_entity.pdbx_description
1 polymer ?
#
loop_
_entity_poly.entity_id
_entity_poly.type
_entity_poly.pdbx_seq_one_letter_code
_entity_poly.pdbx_strand_id
1 'polypeptide(L)'
;MFELPTLRPGIDPTLPADLKQLKKWIKQGEGQQVAVSIRRIYDTLKGLNRAQLTDKSRFAMFEMMAKPIADTVSKLEHHYIGLDQPLPLSNRKIALSLGRLIREYSYGYLRLVEASSALQTRFDRFGIHALAHNRVMKLCGELMMIHYRAYLSLPSGVWRDMHQTYQQAKSLFIHQELSADDHDKRTVEEEYLVALLCDLVDPYRLAVGEADLVRAYVCEHLMLCSIEGVAKNKSMAGQMVVHFDMDIGAHEASDIALRKDEDGFLLNTSLLARLVRQQLLDPVNRTNDEVERNQLKKHVAMLRCLVAALLPRTSENRKHKRNSVKSEMWVLRGLDAVHKHFAAASVEMDSILSLEMVSNGECSVDVAQPWASPMHQWRLSNESEGGFAMVLESARREKISIGDLLATASSPDGPWQTSVVKRVRYRSDEELVVGMEKLVGHADAVMVSASSAPDVNLQGLLHRKKAKGGEYVSLLLPWGPWQSGDFVTLEKVGALQLGKLLEIAGEFELFAVTAC
;
A
#
# COMPACT_ATOMS: atom_id res chain seq x y z
N MET A 1 20.17 -12.29 -17.05
CA MET A 1 20.51 -13.60 -16.43
C MET A 1 20.08 -13.51 -14.98
N PHE A 2 19.41 -14.55 -14.48
CA PHE A 2 18.81 -14.51 -13.15
C PHE A 2 19.89 -14.61 -12.06
N GLU A 3 19.67 -13.96 -10.93
CA GLU A 3 20.56 -14.06 -9.77
C GLU A 3 20.23 -15.33 -8.95
N LEU A 4 20.72 -16.48 -9.44
CA LEU A 4 20.41 -17.78 -8.85
C LEU A 4 21.51 -18.27 -7.88
N PRO A 5 21.16 -19.04 -6.83
CA PRO A 5 22.15 -19.66 -5.96
C PRO A 5 23.18 -20.48 -6.74
N THR A 6 24.44 -20.52 -6.33
CA THR A 6 25.45 -21.35 -7.03
C THR A 6 25.20 -22.84 -6.78
N LEU A 7 25.33 -23.67 -7.82
CA LEU A 7 25.26 -25.13 -7.70
C LEU A 7 26.51 -25.68 -6.99
N ARG A 8 26.32 -26.74 -6.19
CA ARG A 8 27.41 -27.44 -5.49
C ARG A 8 27.69 -28.80 -6.16
N PRO A 9 28.96 -29.23 -6.20
CA PRO A 9 29.28 -30.59 -6.61
C PRO A 9 28.81 -31.58 -5.53
N GLY A 10 27.93 -32.51 -5.92
CA GLY A 10 27.32 -33.49 -5.02
C GLY A 10 26.00 -33.02 -4.37
N ILE A 11 25.15 -33.99 -4.01
CA ILE A 11 23.91 -33.75 -3.26
C ILE A 11 24.25 -33.94 -1.78
N ASP A 12 23.91 -32.97 -0.94
CA ASP A 12 24.03 -33.11 0.52
C ASP A 12 23.27 -34.39 0.94
N PRO A 13 23.93 -35.37 1.58
CA PRO A 13 23.34 -36.67 1.89
C PRO A 13 22.17 -36.57 2.88
N THR A 14 22.01 -35.43 3.55
CA THR A 14 20.87 -35.17 4.44
C THR A 14 19.61 -34.72 3.69
N LEU A 15 19.72 -34.38 2.41
CA LEU A 15 18.60 -33.96 1.58
C LEU A 15 17.95 -35.15 0.86
N PRO A 16 16.64 -35.08 0.57
CA PRO A 16 15.99 -36.05 -0.30
C PRO A 16 16.62 -36.02 -1.71
N ALA A 17 17.19 -37.15 -2.15
CA ALA A 17 17.83 -37.25 -3.47
C ALA A 17 16.85 -37.55 -4.61
N ASP A 18 15.62 -38.00 -4.29
CA ASP A 18 14.60 -38.38 -5.27
C ASP A 18 13.17 -38.15 -4.74
N LEU A 19 12.17 -38.34 -5.60
CA LEU A 19 10.74 -38.15 -5.26
C LEU A 19 10.24 -39.09 -4.15
N LYS A 20 10.77 -40.31 -4.06
CA LYS A 20 10.36 -41.29 -3.05
C LYS A 20 10.88 -40.88 -1.67
N GLN A 21 12.14 -40.45 -1.61
CA GLN A 21 12.75 -39.90 -0.41
C GLN A 21 12.04 -38.60 0.00
N LEU A 22 11.70 -37.73 -0.95
CA LEU A 22 11.00 -36.48 -0.66
C LEU A 22 9.61 -36.77 -0.08
N LYS A 23 8.86 -37.70 -0.66
CA LYS A 23 7.56 -38.12 -0.13
C LYS A 23 7.66 -38.67 1.29
N LYS A 24 8.70 -39.47 1.58
CA LYS A 24 8.97 -39.96 2.95
C LYS A 24 9.29 -38.80 3.89
N TRP A 25 10.11 -37.86 3.45
CA TRP A 25 10.46 -36.66 4.21
C TRP A 25 9.22 -35.81 4.49
N ILE A 26 8.31 -35.60 3.54
CA ILE A 26 7.07 -34.83 3.78
C ILE A 26 6.27 -35.48 4.92
N LYS A 27 6.02 -36.80 4.82
CA LYS A 27 5.30 -37.55 5.86
C LYS A 27 5.92 -37.44 7.25
N GLN A 28 7.26 -37.46 7.33
CA GLN A 28 7.97 -37.32 8.61
C GLN A 28 7.79 -35.95 9.28
N GLY A 29 7.36 -34.93 8.55
CA GLY A 29 7.09 -33.60 9.12
C GLY A 29 5.64 -33.34 9.48
N GLU A 30 4.73 -34.26 9.15
CA GLU A 30 3.31 -34.10 9.47
C GLU A 30 3.13 -34.00 10.99
N GLY A 31 2.32 -33.03 11.43
CA GLY A 31 2.04 -32.81 12.86
C GLY A 31 3.10 -32.01 13.63
N GLN A 32 4.19 -31.56 13.00
CA GLN A 32 5.16 -30.67 13.67
C GLN A 32 4.61 -29.26 13.91
N GLN A 33 5.17 -28.58 14.91
CA GLN A 33 4.87 -27.17 15.16
C GLN A 33 5.21 -26.31 13.93
N VAL A 34 4.45 -25.24 13.72
CA VAL A 34 4.54 -24.41 12.51
C VAL A 34 5.93 -23.79 12.33
N ALA A 35 6.56 -23.32 13.43
CA ALA A 35 7.90 -22.74 13.41
C ALA A 35 9.01 -23.73 13.01
N VAL A 36 8.84 -25.02 13.39
CA VAL A 36 9.77 -26.08 12.97
C VAL A 36 9.54 -26.43 11.51
N SER A 37 8.27 -26.47 11.09
CA SER A 37 7.86 -26.79 9.72
C SER A 37 8.42 -25.78 8.71
N ILE A 38 8.29 -24.48 8.95
CA ILE A 38 8.81 -23.45 8.04
C ILE A 38 10.33 -23.55 7.86
N ARG A 39 11.09 -23.74 8.96
CA ARG A 39 12.54 -23.88 8.90
C ARG A 39 12.95 -25.11 8.11
N ARG A 40 12.30 -26.24 8.41
CA ARG A 40 12.57 -27.53 7.76
C ARG A 40 12.31 -27.48 6.24
N ILE A 41 11.18 -26.90 5.83
CA ILE A 41 10.85 -26.66 4.42
C ILE A 41 11.88 -25.75 3.77
N TYR A 42 12.17 -24.60 4.39
CA TYR A 42 13.13 -23.64 3.87
C TYR A 42 14.52 -24.26 3.66
N ASP A 43 15.05 -24.98 4.65
CA ASP A 43 16.38 -25.60 4.57
C ASP A 43 16.43 -26.67 3.46
N THR A 44 15.34 -27.39 3.25
CA THR A 44 15.24 -28.38 2.16
C THR A 44 15.19 -27.72 0.78
N LEU A 45 14.37 -26.68 0.59
CA LEU A 45 14.35 -25.90 -0.67
C LEU A 45 15.73 -25.30 -0.96
N LYS A 46 16.36 -24.72 0.07
CA LYS A 46 17.71 -24.18 0.02
C LYS A 46 18.73 -25.21 -0.44
N GLY A 47 18.63 -26.42 0.07
CA GLY A 47 19.43 -27.57 -0.37
C GLY A 47 19.18 -27.94 -1.83
N LEU A 48 17.92 -28.16 -2.21
CA LEU A 48 17.53 -28.57 -3.57
C LEU A 48 17.90 -27.53 -4.64
N ASN A 49 17.86 -26.23 -4.31
CA ASN A 49 18.29 -25.17 -5.21
C ASN A 49 19.79 -25.16 -5.47
N ARG A 50 20.60 -25.79 -4.62
CA ARG A 50 22.06 -25.90 -4.77
C ARG A 50 22.49 -27.28 -5.27
N ALA A 51 21.58 -28.25 -5.31
CA ALA A 51 21.81 -29.58 -5.85
C ALA A 51 21.75 -29.60 -7.38
N GLN A 52 22.61 -30.40 -8.00
CA GLN A 52 22.54 -30.72 -9.43
C GLN A 52 21.38 -31.72 -9.65
N LEU A 53 20.26 -31.20 -10.17
CA LEU A 53 19.06 -31.97 -10.49
C LEU A 53 18.74 -31.78 -11.97
N THR A 54 18.22 -32.84 -12.60
CA THR A 54 17.61 -32.71 -13.93
C THR A 54 16.35 -31.84 -13.86
N ASP A 55 15.98 -31.19 -14.97
CA ASP A 55 14.79 -30.34 -15.03
C ASP A 55 13.52 -31.08 -14.62
N LYS A 56 13.37 -32.33 -15.10
CA LYS A 56 12.25 -33.22 -14.74
C LYS A 56 12.20 -33.51 -13.24
N SER A 57 13.34 -33.86 -12.64
CA SER A 57 13.40 -34.14 -11.20
C SER A 57 13.13 -32.87 -10.38
N ARG A 58 13.72 -31.73 -10.77
CA ARG A 58 13.52 -30.45 -10.08
C ARG A 58 12.05 -30.05 -10.10
N PHE A 59 11.43 -30.04 -11.28
CA PHE A 59 10.01 -29.70 -11.42
C PHE A 59 9.13 -30.61 -10.55
N ALA A 60 9.27 -31.93 -10.68
CA ALA A 60 8.45 -32.87 -9.92
C ALA A 60 8.63 -32.77 -8.40
N MET A 61 9.85 -32.48 -7.93
CA MET A 61 10.11 -32.27 -6.50
C MET A 61 9.50 -30.97 -5.99
N PHE A 62 9.56 -29.90 -6.75
CA PHE A 62 8.98 -28.61 -6.37
C PHE A 62 7.44 -28.63 -6.42
N GLU A 63 6.83 -29.31 -7.38
CA GLU A 63 5.38 -29.54 -7.39
C GLU A 63 4.92 -30.38 -6.18
N MET A 64 5.70 -31.38 -5.76
CA MET A 64 5.39 -32.17 -4.56
C MET A 64 5.43 -31.34 -3.26
N MET A 65 6.21 -30.26 -3.24
CA MET A 65 6.34 -29.34 -2.12
C MET A 65 5.24 -28.27 -2.07
N ALA A 66 4.46 -28.09 -3.15
CA ALA A 66 3.47 -27.02 -3.27
C ALA A 66 2.44 -27.03 -2.13
N LYS A 67 1.85 -28.19 -1.83
CA LYS A 67 0.86 -28.32 -0.76
C LYS A 67 1.43 -28.05 0.64
N PRO A 68 2.55 -28.68 1.07
CA PRO A 68 3.17 -28.36 2.36
C PRO A 68 3.52 -26.88 2.53
N ILE A 69 3.95 -26.20 1.46
CA ILE A 69 4.25 -24.76 1.47
C ILE A 69 2.96 -23.96 1.63
N ALA A 70 1.94 -24.22 0.80
CA ALA A 70 0.65 -23.53 0.87
C ALA A 70 -0.02 -23.67 2.24
N ASP A 71 -0.04 -24.88 2.81
CA ASP A 71 -0.58 -25.14 4.14
C ASP A 71 0.21 -24.39 5.24
N THR A 72 1.51 -24.20 5.07
CA THR A 72 2.36 -23.45 6.01
C THR A 72 2.14 -21.94 5.90
N VAL A 73 2.06 -21.42 4.67
CA VAL A 73 1.79 -20.00 4.38
C VAL A 73 0.44 -19.62 4.97
N SER A 74 -0.63 -20.32 4.60
CA SER A 74 -1.98 -20.04 5.08
C SER A 74 -2.08 -20.00 6.62
N LYS A 75 -1.46 -20.95 7.32
CA LYS A 75 -1.42 -20.96 8.79
C LYS A 75 -0.71 -19.75 9.39
N LEU A 76 0.36 -19.29 8.75
CA LEU A 76 1.21 -18.23 9.29
C LEU A 76 0.72 -16.82 8.96
N GLU A 77 0.07 -16.64 7.81
CA GLU A 77 -0.43 -15.33 7.37
C GLU A 77 -1.49 -14.75 8.33
N HIS A 78 -2.32 -15.60 8.93
CA HIS A 78 -3.31 -15.20 9.94
C HIS A 78 -2.71 -14.51 11.16
N HIS A 79 -1.40 -14.64 11.41
CA HIS A 79 -0.76 -13.94 12.51
C HIS A 79 -0.54 -12.46 12.24
N TYR A 80 -0.53 -11.97 11.00
CA TYR A 80 -0.26 -10.54 10.74
C TYR A 80 -1.29 -9.86 9.86
N ILE A 81 -2.10 -10.61 9.10
CA ILE A 81 -3.21 -10.04 8.33
C ILE A 81 -4.18 -9.35 9.29
N GLY A 82 -4.60 -8.13 8.96
CA GLY A 82 -5.58 -7.39 9.75
C GLY A 82 -5.01 -6.61 10.94
N LEU A 83 -3.72 -6.75 11.25
CA LEU A 83 -3.11 -6.04 12.38
C LEU A 83 -2.75 -4.59 12.02
N ASP A 84 -2.93 -3.69 13.00
CA ASP A 84 -2.52 -2.30 12.91
C ASP A 84 -1.00 -2.14 12.76
N GLN A 85 -0.58 -1.00 12.20
CA GLN A 85 0.83 -0.62 12.19
C GLN A 85 1.19 0.17 13.46
N PRO A 86 2.44 0.11 13.94
CA PRO A 86 3.48 -0.82 13.51
C PRO A 86 3.15 -2.27 13.92
N LEU A 87 3.30 -3.22 12.98
CA LEU A 87 3.27 -4.64 13.29
C LEU A 87 4.23 -4.99 14.43
N PRO A 88 3.78 -5.78 15.43
CA PRO A 88 4.68 -6.32 16.43
C PRO A 88 5.84 -7.10 15.78
N LEU A 89 7.04 -6.99 16.37
CA LEU A 89 8.26 -7.56 15.79
C LEU A 89 8.15 -9.06 15.49
N SER A 90 7.47 -9.83 16.34
CA SER A 90 7.19 -11.26 16.12
C SER A 90 6.41 -11.50 14.83
N ASN A 91 5.37 -10.72 14.59
CA ASN A 91 4.44 -10.87 13.46
C ASN A 91 5.13 -10.40 12.17
N ARG A 92 5.93 -9.34 12.26
CA ARG A 92 6.79 -8.89 11.15
C ARG A 92 7.82 -9.94 10.75
N LYS A 93 8.47 -10.60 11.72
CA LYS A 93 9.41 -11.72 11.47
C LYS A 93 8.72 -12.90 10.78
N ILE A 94 7.45 -13.15 11.05
CA ILE A 94 6.66 -14.15 10.31
C ILE A 94 6.55 -13.76 8.84
N ALA A 95 6.07 -12.54 8.53
CA ALA A 95 5.93 -12.07 7.15
C ALA A 95 7.27 -12.09 6.38
N LEU A 96 8.36 -11.62 6.99
CA LEU A 96 9.71 -11.71 6.42
C LEU A 96 10.15 -13.15 6.15
N SER A 97 9.83 -14.08 7.06
CA SER A 97 10.18 -15.50 6.90
C SER A 97 9.38 -16.16 5.79
N LEU A 98 8.09 -15.82 5.65
CA LEU A 98 7.26 -16.28 4.53
C LEU A 98 7.78 -15.72 3.20
N GLY A 99 8.10 -14.43 3.12
CA GLY A 99 8.70 -13.83 1.92
C GLY A 99 10.00 -14.54 1.49
N ARG A 100 10.88 -14.85 2.46
CA ARG A 100 12.11 -15.64 2.20
C ARG A 100 11.81 -17.07 1.73
N LEU A 101 10.80 -17.71 2.32
CA LEU A 101 10.36 -19.05 1.90
C LEU A 101 9.87 -19.05 0.46
N ILE A 102 8.95 -18.15 0.11
CA ILE A 102 8.41 -18.05 -1.25
C ILE A 102 9.51 -17.68 -2.25
N ARG A 103 10.44 -16.80 -1.87
CA ARG A 103 11.61 -16.47 -2.70
C ARG A 103 12.47 -17.69 -2.99
N GLU A 104 12.85 -18.45 -1.96
CA GLU A 104 13.65 -19.67 -2.15
C GLU A 104 12.86 -20.72 -2.94
N TYR A 105 11.54 -20.80 -2.79
CA TYR A 105 10.70 -21.68 -3.60
C TYR A 105 10.70 -21.27 -5.09
N SER A 106 10.63 -19.97 -5.38
CA SER A 106 10.66 -19.44 -6.76
C SER A 106 11.96 -19.78 -7.50
N TYR A 107 13.10 -19.87 -6.81
CA TYR A 107 14.39 -20.18 -7.44
C TYR A 107 14.42 -21.55 -8.13
N GLY A 108 13.63 -22.52 -7.65
CA GLY A 108 13.55 -23.82 -8.32
C GLY A 108 12.94 -23.72 -9.71
N TYR A 109 11.90 -22.90 -9.87
CA TYR A 109 11.25 -22.66 -11.15
C TYR A 109 12.05 -21.69 -12.02
N LEU A 110 12.69 -20.66 -11.45
CA LEU A 110 13.56 -19.75 -12.19
C LEU A 110 14.73 -20.47 -12.87
N ARG A 111 15.26 -21.55 -12.27
CA ARG A 111 16.24 -22.41 -12.94
C ARG A 111 15.70 -23.10 -14.19
N LEU A 112 14.43 -23.53 -14.16
CA LEU A 112 13.77 -24.16 -15.30
C LEU A 112 13.47 -23.12 -16.40
N VAL A 113 13.13 -21.89 -16.00
CA VAL A 113 13.02 -20.74 -16.90
C VAL A 113 14.38 -20.46 -17.55
N GLU A 114 15.46 -20.35 -16.77
CA GLU A 114 16.82 -20.15 -17.29
C GLU A 114 17.24 -21.26 -18.28
N ALA A 115 17.00 -22.54 -17.94
CA ALA A 115 17.31 -23.68 -18.79
C ALA A 115 16.55 -23.64 -20.13
N SER A 116 15.35 -23.05 -20.15
CA SER A 116 14.53 -22.95 -21.37
C SER A 116 15.18 -22.08 -22.45
N SER A 117 16.03 -21.12 -22.07
CA SER A 117 16.74 -20.25 -23.02
C SER A 117 17.71 -21.01 -23.94
N ALA A 118 18.22 -22.16 -23.50
CA ALA A 118 19.09 -23.03 -24.30
C ALA A 118 18.29 -23.94 -25.27
N LEU A 119 17.00 -24.10 -25.05
CA LEU A 119 16.10 -24.91 -25.87
C LEU A 119 15.61 -24.05 -27.04
N GLN A 120 16.41 -23.91 -28.09
CA GLN A 120 16.08 -23.15 -29.33
C GLN A 120 14.84 -23.67 -30.10
N THR A 121 14.11 -24.66 -29.57
CA THR A 121 13.04 -25.37 -30.27
C THR A 121 11.76 -25.40 -29.43
N ARG A 122 10.62 -25.15 -30.09
CA ARG A 122 9.23 -25.22 -29.59
C ARG A 122 8.80 -26.55 -28.93
N PHE A 123 9.69 -27.51 -28.76
CA PHE A 123 9.37 -28.81 -28.16
C PHE A 123 9.61 -28.81 -26.65
N ASP A 124 8.77 -28.08 -25.92
CA ASP A 124 8.53 -28.38 -24.50
C ASP A 124 7.70 -29.67 -24.43
N ARG A 125 8.36 -30.82 -24.61
CA ARG A 125 7.72 -32.13 -24.76
C ARG A 125 6.76 -32.50 -23.61
N PHE A 126 6.84 -31.80 -22.48
CA PHE A 126 6.03 -32.05 -21.28
C PHE A 126 5.38 -30.79 -20.68
N GLY A 127 5.49 -29.62 -21.32
CA GLY A 127 4.95 -28.36 -20.78
C GLY A 127 5.64 -27.85 -19.51
N ILE A 128 6.80 -28.40 -19.14
CA ILE A 128 7.49 -28.12 -17.86
C ILE A 128 7.98 -26.67 -17.82
N HIS A 129 8.54 -26.18 -18.93
CA HIS A 129 9.08 -24.82 -18.98
C HIS A 129 7.94 -23.81 -19.05
N ALA A 130 6.88 -24.09 -19.80
CA ALA A 130 5.68 -23.24 -19.82
C ALA A 130 5.06 -23.10 -18.41
N LEU A 131 4.88 -24.22 -17.71
CA LEU A 131 4.41 -24.24 -16.33
C LEU A 131 5.38 -23.51 -15.39
N ALA A 132 6.69 -23.67 -15.56
CA ALA A 132 7.68 -22.96 -14.74
C ALA A 132 7.57 -21.44 -14.86
N HIS A 133 7.37 -20.89 -16.06
CA HIS A 133 7.17 -19.43 -16.24
C HIS A 133 5.93 -18.94 -15.48
N ASN A 134 4.82 -19.67 -15.59
CA ASN A 134 3.59 -19.35 -14.87
C ASN A 134 3.80 -19.43 -13.34
N ARG A 135 4.47 -20.48 -12.85
CA ARG A 135 4.80 -20.66 -11.42
C ARG A 135 5.68 -19.53 -10.90
N VAL A 136 6.67 -19.08 -11.66
CA VAL A 136 7.51 -17.93 -11.27
C VAL A 136 6.66 -16.67 -11.11
N MET A 137 5.80 -16.35 -12.08
CA MET A 137 4.93 -15.16 -11.99
C MET A 137 4.02 -15.21 -10.77
N LYS A 138 3.32 -16.33 -10.58
CA LYS A 138 2.41 -16.56 -9.45
C LYS A 138 3.14 -16.42 -8.11
N LEU A 139 4.31 -17.04 -7.97
CA LEU A 139 5.10 -16.99 -6.73
C LEU A 139 5.66 -15.58 -6.45
N CYS A 140 6.04 -14.83 -7.49
CA CYS A 140 6.44 -13.44 -7.32
C CYS A 140 5.26 -12.57 -6.87
N GLY A 141 4.08 -12.75 -7.47
CA GLY A 141 2.85 -12.08 -7.05
C GLY A 141 2.47 -12.39 -5.59
N GLU A 142 2.54 -13.65 -5.17
CA GLU A 142 2.29 -14.03 -3.78
C GLU A 142 3.33 -13.46 -2.81
N LEU A 143 4.61 -13.43 -3.19
CA LEU A 143 5.66 -12.77 -2.41
C LEU A 143 5.34 -11.28 -2.23
N MET A 144 4.93 -10.60 -3.31
CA MET A 144 4.56 -9.19 -3.25
C MET A 144 3.40 -8.97 -2.27
N MET A 145 2.36 -9.80 -2.33
CA MET A 145 1.22 -9.69 -1.43
C MET A 145 1.58 -9.94 0.04
N ILE A 146 2.46 -10.90 0.34
CA ILE A 146 3.00 -11.10 1.69
C ILE A 146 3.66 -9.81 2.21
N HIS A 147 4.47 -9.16 1.38
CA HIS A 147 5.16 -7.92 1.75
C HIS A 147 4.20 -6.74 1.88
N TYR A 148 3.24 -6.59 0.96
CA TYR A 148 2.27 -5.50 0.97
C TYR A 148 1.32 -5.56 2.17
N ARG A 149 0.78 -6.75 2.51
CA ARG A 149 -0.04 -6.96 3.71
C ARG A 149 0.68 -6.57 5.01
N ALA A 150 2.01 -6.70 5.01
CA ALA A 150 2.86 -6.36 6.15
C ALA A 150 3.53 -4.97 6.05
N TYR A 151 3.19 -4.17 5.03
CA TYR A 151 3.81 -2.87 4.71
C TYR A 151 5.35 -2.92 4.60
N LEU A 152 5.90 -4.09 4.26
CA LEU A 152 7.33 -4.32 4.08
C LEU A 152 7.76 -3.85 2.70
N SER A 153 8.98 -3.30 2.62
CA SER A 153 9.63 -3.07 1.34
C SER A 153 9.77 -4.38 0.56
N LEU A 154 9.50 -4.35 -0.75
CA LEU A 154 9.80 -5.49 -1.61
C LEU A 154 11.31 -5.80 -1.61
N PRO A 155 11.71 -7.08 -1.61
CA PRO A 155 13.10 -7.47 -1.83
C PRO A 155 13.55 -7.06 -3.23
N SER A 156 14.82 -6.68 -3.37
CA SER A 156 15.42 -6.42 -4.67
C SER A 156 15.45 -7.68 -5.54
N GLY A 157 15.30 -7.50 -6.85
CA GLY A 157 15.36 -8.52 -7.88
C GLY A 157 14.02 -9.16 -8.21
N VAL A 158 12.96 -8.92 -7.42
CA VAL A 158 11.63 -9.50 -7.69
C VAL A 158 11.08 -9.02 -9.02
N TRP A 159 11.13 -7.71 -9.27
CA TRP A 159 10.67 -7.14 -10.54
C TRP A 159 11.53 -7.58 -11.70
N ARG A 160 12.85 -7.57 -11.51
CA ARG A 160 13.78 -8.08 -12.52
C ARG A 160 13.48 -9.52 -12.93
N ASP A 161 13.19 -10.39 -11.97
CA ASP A 161 12.85 -11.79 -12.26
C ASP A 161 11.54 -11.90 -13.04
N MET A 162 10.52 -11.12 -12.68
CA MET A 162 9.25 -11.08 -13.42
C MET A 162 9.46 -10.56 -14.84
N HIS A 163 10.17 -9.45 -15.01
CA HIS A 163 10.49 -8.86 -16.32
C HIS A 163 11.21 -9.85 -17.24
N GLN A 164 12.29 -10.47 -16.74
CA GLN A 164 13.05 -11.46 -17.50
C GLN A 164 12.22 -12.72 -17.82
N THR A 165 11.36 -13.15 -16.90
CA THR A 165 10.45 -14.29 -17.14
C THR A 165 9.42 -13.94 -18.20
N TYR A 166 8.81 -12.76 -18.16
CA TYR A 166 7.85 -12.33 -19.18
C TYR A 166 8.51 -12.22 -20.57
N GLN A 167 9.70 -11.61 -20.64
CA GLN A 167 10.45 -11.49 -21.89
C GLN A 167 10.75 -12.86 -22.51
N GLN A 168 11.15 -13.86 -21.70
CA GLN A 168 11.39 -15.23 -22.17
C GLN A 168 10.09 -15.93 -22.58
N ALA A 169 9.01 -15.78 -21.82
CA ALA A 169 7.72 -16.34 -22.19
C ALA A 169 7.20 -15.75 -23.52
N LYS A 170 7.47 -14.47 -23.78
CA LYS A 170 7.12 -13.79 -25.03
C LYS A 170 7.95 -14.30 -26.21
N SER A 171 9.27 -14.46 -26.03
CA SER A 171 10.14 -14.99 -27.11
C SER A 171 9.84 -16.44 -27.47
N LEU A 172 9.33 -17.22 -26.51
CA LEU A 172 8.87 -18.60 -26.69
C LEU A 172 7.40 -18.71 -27.14
N PHE A 173 6.67 -17.59 -27.25
CA PHE A 173 5.25 -17.52 -27.59
C PHE A 173 4.28 -18.22 -26.62
N ILE A 174 4.71 -18.48 -25.37
CA ILE A 174 3.91 -19.17 -24.34
C ILE A 174 3.22 -18.19 -23.36
N HIS A 175 3.51 -16.89 -23.45
CA HIS A 175 3.02 -15.87 -22.52
C HIS A 175 1.48 -15.81 -22.37
N GLN A 176 0.72 -16.18 -23.41
CA GLN A 176 -0.75 -16.20 -23.43
C GLN A 176 -1.34 -17.63 -23.35
N GLU A 177 -0.51 -18.65 -23.14
CA GLU A 177 -1.01 -20.00 -22.97
C GLU A 177 -1.56 -20.20 -21.56
N LEU A 178 -2.75 -20.81 -21.47
CA LEU A 178 -3.34 -21.18 -20.19
C LEU A 178 -2.62 -22.42 -19.63
N SER A 179 -2.33 -22.38 -18.33
CA SER A 179 -1.85 -23.55 -17.60
C SER A 179 -2.95 -24.63 -17.57
N ALA A 180 -2.62 -25.84 -18.03
CA ALA A 180 -3.58 -26.95 -18.11
C ALA A 180 -4.00 -27.53 -16.74
N ASP A 181 -3.26 -27.22 -15.67
CA ASP A 181 -3.31 -27.92 -14.37
C ASP A 181 -3.63 -27.01 -13.17
N ASP A 182 -3.93 -25.73 -13.39
CA ASP A 182 -4.19 -24.77 -12.28
C ASP A 182 -5.69 -24.49 -12.10
N HIS A 183 -6.14 -24.44 -10.84
CA HIS A 183 -7.49 -24.00 -10.48
C HIS A 183 -7.69 -22.51 -10.80
N ASP A 184 -6.60 -21.72 -10.81
CA ASP A 184 -6.55 -20.35 -11.30
C ASP A 184 -6.09 -20.34 -12.77
N LYS A 185 -7.05 -20.17 -13.69
CA LYS A 185 -6.85 -20.19 -15.14
C LYS A 185 -6.24 -18.88 -15.65
N ARG A 186 -5.08 -18.46 -15.14
CA ARG A 186 -4.37 -17.26 -15.62
C ARG A 186 -3.12 -17.63 -16.42
N THR A 187 -2.90 -16.89 -17.51
CA THR A 187 -1.70 -16.93 -18.34
C THR A 187 -0.52 -16.24 -17.64
N VAL A 188 0.69 -16.38 -18.18
CA VAL A 188 1.89 -15.67 -17.68
C VAL A 188 1.69 -14.15 -17.78
N GLU A 189 1.10 -13.68 -18.88
CA GLU A 189 0.79 -12.26 -19.11
C GLU A 189 -0.23 -11.73 -18.10
N GLU A 190 -1.27 -12.50 -17.81
CA GLU A 190 -2.31 -12.10 -16.85
C GLU A 190 -1.76 -12.00 -15.42
N GLU A 191 -0.97 -12.97 -14.95
CA GLU A 191 -0.32 -12.91 -13.64
C GLU A 191 0.64 -11.71 -13.53
N TYR A 192 1.35 -11.40 -14.62
CA TYR A 192 2.23 -10.24 -14.68
C TYR A 192 1.45 -8.91 -14.64
N LEU A 193 0.33 -8.81 -15.36
CA LEU A 193 -0.57 -7.66 -15.32
C LEU A 193 -1.16 -7.44 -13.92
N VAL A 194 -1.59 -8.50 -13.24
CA VAL A 194 -2.09 -8.41 -11.85
C VAL A 194 -1.03 -7.82 -10.93
N ALA A 195 0.21 -8.30 -11.01
CA ALA A 195 1.31 -7.78 -10.20
C ALA A 195 1.61 -6.30 -10.49
N LEU A 196 1.64 -5.91 -11.77
CA LEU A 196 1.88 -4.52 -12.19
C LEU A 196 0.80 -3.57 -11.67
N LEU A 197 -0.47 -3.97 -11.78
CA LEU A 197 -1.60 -3.15 -11.34
C LEU A 197 -1.64 -3.03 -9.82
N CYS A 198 -1.39 -4.11 -9.08
CA CYS A 198 -1.31 -4.07 -7.62
C CYS A 198 -0.20 -3.14 -7.10
N ASP A 199 0.98 -3.13 -7.74
CA ASP A 199 2.09 -2.24 -7.37
C ASP A 199 1.82 -0.79 -7.78
N LEU A 200 1.20 -0.57 -8.95
CA LEU A 200 0.89 0.76 -9.47
C LEU A 200 -0.01 1.56 -8.52
N VAL A 201 -0.92 0.87 -7.81
CA VAL A 201 -1.80 1.47 -6.77
C VAL A 201 -1.02 2.04 -5.58
N ASP A 202 0.28 1.72 -5.46
CA ASP A 202 1.14 2.04 -4.32
C ASP A 202 0.53 1.42 -3.04
N PRO A 203 0.71 0.11 -2.82
CA PRO A 203 0.02 -0.63 -1.76
C PRO A 203 0.33 -0.12 -0.35
N TYR A 204 1.39 0.67 -0.20
CA TYR A 204 1.72 1.36 1.04
C TYR A 204 0.77 2.52 1.37
N ARG A 205 -0.13 2.88 0.46
CA ARG A 205 -1.22 3.87 0.63
C ARG A 205 -2.57 3.24 0.93
N LEU A 206 -2.65 1.93 0.91
CA LEU A 206 -3.88 1.20 1.16
C LEU A 206 -3.98 0.89 2.66
N ALA A 207 -5.17 1.00 3.24
CA ALA A 207 -5.42 0.61 4.61
C ALA A 207 -5.28 -0.92 4.77
N VAL A 208 -5.25 -1.37 6.03
CA VAL A 208 -5.09 -2.80 6.35
C VAL A 208 -6.20 -3.62 5.69
N GLY A 209 -5.81 -4.63 4.90
CA GLY A 209 -6.73 -5.50 4.15
C GLY A 209 -7.16 -4.98 2.77
N GLU A 210 -6.97 -3.69 2.47
CA GLU A 210 -7.37 -3.13 1.17
C GLU A 210 -6.50 -3.63 0.01
N ALA A 211 -5.24 -4.01 0.26
CA ALA A 211 -4.39 -4.62 -0.76
C ALA A 211 -5.01 -5.90 -1.36
N ASP A 212 -5.68 -6.71 -0.54
CA ASP A 212 -6.37 -7.92 -1.00
C ASP A 212 -7.64 -7.59 -1.79
N LEU A 213 -8.37 -6.55 -1.39
CA LEU A 213 -9.53 -6.05 -2.13
C LEU A 213 -9.11 -5.50 -3.51
N VAL A 214 -8.01 -4.74 -3.57
CA VAL A 214 -7.44 -4.25 -4.82
C VAL A 214 -7.04 -5.41 -5.72
N ARG A 215 -6.34 -6.42 -5.20
CA ARG A 215 -5.97 -7.61 -5.98
C ARG A 215 -7.20 -8.32 -6.53
N ALA A 216 -8.23 -8.52 -5.71
CA ALA A 216 -9.48 -9.15 -6.16
C ALA A 216 -10.16 -8.33 -7.26
N TYR A 217 -10.28 -7.01 -7.07
CA TYR A 217 -10.87 -6.09 -8.05
C TYR A 217 -10.10 -6.10 -9.38
N VAL A 218 -8.76 -6.07 -9.32
CA VAL A 218 -7.88 -6.14 -10.49
C VAL A 218 -8.07 -7.47 -11.23
N CYS A 219 -8.10 -8.59 -10.52
CA CYS A 219 -8.32 -9.91 -11.13
C CYS A 219 -9.67 -9.99 -11.85
N GLU A 220 -10.73 -9.43 -11.28
CA GLU A 220 -12.08 -9.42 -11.88
C GLU A 220 -12.13 -8.58 -13.16
N HIS A 221 -11.34 -7.51 -13.25
CA HIS A 221 -11.40 -6.52 -14.33
C HIS A 221 -10.18 -6.57 -15.27
N LEU A 222 -9.41 -7.65 -15.23
CA LEU A 222 -8.13 -7.76 -15.95
C LEU A 222 -8.27 -7.60 -17.46
N MET A 223 -9.41 -8.03 -18.02
CA MET A 223 -9.78 -7.87 -19.44
C MET A 223 -9.86 -6.42 -19.93
N LEU A 224 -9.86 -5.44 -19.02
CA LEU A 224 -9.86 -4.01 -19.34
C LEU A 224 -8.44 -3.42 -19.44
N CYS A 225 -7.41 -4.24 -19.23
CA CYS A 225 -6.02 -3.85 -19.30
C CYS A 225 -5.31 -4.58 -20.44
N SER A 226 -4.30 -3.95 -21.05
CA SER A 226 -3.51 -4.58 -22.12
C SER A 226 -2.07 -4.08 -22.17
N ILE A 227 -1.20 -4.91 -22.74
CA ILE A 227 0.19 -4.60 -23.04
C ILE A 227 0.30 -4.11 -24.48
N GLU A 228 0.80 -2.89 -24.66
CA GLU A 228 1.00 -2.26 -25.97
C GLU A 228 2.49 -2.12 -26.30
N GLY A 229 2.83 -2.36 -27.57
CA GLY A 229 4.20 -2.14 -28.07
C GLY A 229 4.55 -0.66 -28.15
N VAL A 230 5.83 -0.36 -27.92
CA VAL A 230 6.39 1.00 -27.91
C VAL A 230 6.30 1.64 -29.30
N ALA A 231 6.56 0.86 -30.35
CA ALA A 231 6.57 1.37 -31.73
C ALA A 231 5.22 1.91 -32.23
N LYS A 232 4.11 1.56 -31.57
CA LYS A 232 2.75 1.97 -31.98
C LYS A 232 2.34 3.35 -31.46
N ASN A 233 3.04 3.92 -30.48
CA ASN A 233 2.64 5.17 -29.82
C ASN A 233 3.60 6.34 -30.12
N LYS A 234 3.06 7.42 -30.71
CA LYS A 234 3.85 8.62 -31.08
C LYS A 234 4.14 9.57 -29.91
N SER A 235 3.46 9.41 -28.77
CA SER A 235 3.67 10.21 -27.56
C SER A 235 3.58 9.32 -26.33
N MET A 236 4.68 9.22 -25.58
CA MET A 236 4.73 8.47 -24.31
C MET A 236 4.34 9.33 -23.10
N ALA A 237 4.30 10.66 -23.23
CA ALA A 237 4.03 11.55 -22.10
C ALA A 237 2.68 11.24 -21.44
N GLY A 238 2.71 10.94 -20.15
CA GLY A 238 1.53 10.57 -19.37
C GLY A 238 1.04 9.12 -19.57
N GLN A 239 1.77 8.27 -20.29
CA GLN A 239 1.46 6.85 -20.36
C GLN A 239 2.15 6.08 -19.23
N MET A 240 1.60 4.92 -18.87
CA MET A 240 2.26 3.99 -17.94
C MET A 240 3.22 3.10 -18.71
N VAL A 241 4.47 3.03 -18.27
CA VAL A 241 5.56 2.31 -18.94
C VAL A 241 6.14 1.27 -17.99
N VAL A 242 6.61 0.17 -18.57
CA VAL A 242 7.42 -0.82 -17.88
C VAL A 242 8.74 -0.92 -18.62
N HIS A 243 9.85 -0.78 -17.90
CA HIS A 243 11.20 -0.87 -18.45
C HIS A 243 11.87 -2.12 -17.89
N PHE A 244 12.29 -3.03 -18.77
CA PHE A 244 12.75 -4.35 -18.35
C PHE A 244 14.09 -4.34 -17.59
N ASP A 245 14.95 -3.35 -17.87
CA ASP A 245 16.23 -3.18 -17.16
C ASP A 245 16.10 -2.62 -15.73
N MET A 246 14.92 -2.13 -15.35
CA MET A 246 14.71 -1.56 -14.02
C MET A 246 14.00 -2.55 -13.10
N ASP A 247 14.47 -2.65 -11.86
CA ASP A 247 13.86 -3.49 -10.81
C ASP A 247 12.66 -2.79 -10.15
N ILE A 248 11.74 -2.29 -10.98
CA ILE A 248 10.51 -1.60 -10.58
C ILE A 248 9.36 -2.03 -11.50
N GLY A 249 8.13 -1.91 -11.02
CA GLY A 249 6.93 -2.17 -11.80
C GLY A 249 6.59 -1.06 -12.81
N ALA A 250 5.30 -0.98 -13.15
CA ALA A 250 4.78 0.07 -14.01
C ALA A 250 4.91 1.45 -13.33
N HIS A 251 5.32 2.44 -14.10
CA HIS A 251 5.44 3.81 -13.64
C HIS A 251 5.11 4.78 -14.78
N GLU A 252 4.80 6.02 -14.43
CA GLU A 252 4.52 7.05 -15.43
C GLU A 252 5.77 7.34 -16.27
N ALA A 253 5.58 7.46 -17.59
CA ALA A 253 6.63 7.84 -18.53
C ALA A 253 7.28 9.15 -18.09
N SER A 254 8.59 9.13 -17.90
CA SER A 254 9.41 10.30 -17.59
C SER A 254 10.41 10.56 -18.72
N ASP A 255 11.52 11.24 -18.44
CA ASP A 255 12.59 11.51 -19.42
C ASP A 255 13.26 10.22 -19.97
N ILE A 256 13.03 9.07 -19.34
CA ILE A 256 13.49 7.76 -19.80
C ILE A 256 12.54 7.27 -20.90
N ALA A 257 12.90 7.52 -22.16
CA ALA A 257 12.16 7.05 -23.32
C ALA A 257 12.49 5.58 -23.63
N LEU A 258 11.45 4.74 -23.76
CA LEU A 258 11.57 3.43 -24.39
C LEU A 258 11.83 3.62 -25.89
N ARG A 259 12.84 2.96 -26.45
CA ARG A 259 13.19 3.11 -27.87
C ARG A 259 12.65 1.97 -28.71
N LYS A 260 12.58 0.77 -28.12
CA LYS A 260 12.16 -0.47 -28.78
C LYS A 260 11.30 -1.33 -27.85
N ASP A 261 10.55 -2.26 -28.43
CA ASP A 261 9.76 -3.26 -27.68
C ASP A 261 10.63 -4.23 -26.85
N GLU A 262 11.94 -4.27 -27.10
CA GLU A 262 12.92 -5.02 -26.31
C GLU A 262 13.26 -4.32 -24.98
N ASP A 263 13.11 -2.99 -24.91
CA ASP A 263 13.44 -2.19 -23.72
C ASP A 263 12.30 -2.24 -22.68
N GLY A 264 11.07 -2.49 -23.15
CA GLY A 264 9.87 -2.38 -22.33
C GLY A 264 8.58 -2.39 -23.13
N PHE A 265 7.49 -2.02 -22.46
CA PHE A 265 6.17 -1.88 -23.07
C PHE A 265 5.34 -0.80 -22.38
N LEU A 266 4.20 -0.48 -23.00
CA LEU A 266 3.21 0.44 -22.48
C LEU A 266 2.06 -0.34 -21.84
N LEU A 267 1.68 0.04 -20.62
CA LEU A 267 0.55 -0.54 -19.91
C LEU A 267 -0.69 0.32 -20.14
N ASN A 268 -1.65 -0.18 -20.90
CA ASN A 268 -2.92 0.51 -21.12
C ASN A 268 -3.94 0.11 -20.05
N THR A 269 -4.33 1.08 -19.23
CA THR A 269 -5.33 0.96 -18.15
C THR A 269 -6.57 1.83 -18.38
N SER A 270 -6.70 2.44 -19.57
CA SER A 270 -7.68 3.51 -19.83
C SER A 270 -9.13 3.05 -19.62
N LEU A 271 -9.45 1.82 -19.99
CA LEU A 271 -10.79 1.24 -19.82
C LEU A 271 -11.10 0.97 -18.34
N LEU A 272 -10.13 0.43 -17.60
CA LEU A 272 -10.25 0.22 -16.15
C LEU A 272 -10.42 1.56 -15.42
N ALA A 273 -9.60 2.55 -15.74
CA ALA A 273 -9.70 3.88 -15.15
C ALA A 273 -11.07 4.54 -15.42
N ARG A 274 -11.64 4.33 -16.62
CA ARG A 274 -12.98 4.80 -16.96
C ARG A 274 -14.06 4.11 -16.12
N LEU A 275 -13.98 2.80 -15.94
CA LEU A 275 -14.91 2.04 -15.10
C LEU A 275 -14.87 2.53 -13.65
N VAL A 276 -13.69 2.64 -13.06
CA VAL A 276 -13.50 3.12 -11.68
C VAL A 276 -14.08 4.53 -11.50
N ARG A 277 -13.84 5.44 -12.47
CA ARG A 277 -14.45 6.79 -12.44
C ARG A 277 -15.97 6.75 -12.48
N GLN A 278 -16.55 5.86 -13.29
CA GLN A 278 -18.00 5.72 -13.37
C GLN A 278 -18.57 5.24 -12.02
N GLN A 279 -17.95 4.24 -11.40
CA GLN A 279 -18.34 3.75 -10.07
C GLN A 279 -18.20 4.82 -8.97
N LEU A 280 -17.22 5.73 -9.09
CA LEU A 280 -17.06 6.86 -8.16
C LEU A 280 -18.10 7.99 -8.36
N LEU A 281 -18.76 8.05 -9.52
CA LEU A 281 -19.85 8.99 -9.78
C LEU A 281 -21.22 8.42 -9.37
N ASP A 282 -21.33 7.09 -9.22
CA ASP A 282 -22.55 6.48 -8.73
C ASP A 282 -22.81 6.96 -7.29
N PRO A 283 -24.05 7.40 -6.97
CA PRO A 283 -24.35 8.00 -5.69
C PRO A 283 -24.13 7.00 -4.57
N VAL A 284 -23.03 7.20 -3.83
CA VAL A 284 -22.73 6.55 -2.57
C VAL A 284 -23.75 7.05 -1.56
N ASN A 285 -24.60 6.14 -1.06
CA ASN A 285 -25.66 6.32 -0.04
C ASN A 285 -27.10 6.30 -0.58
N ARG A 286 -27.66 5.09 -0.65
CA ARG A 286 -29.11 4.88 -0.47
C ARG A 286 -29.44 3.94 0.69
N THR A 287 -28.46 3.51 1.48
CA THR A 287 -28.69 2.60 2.61
C THR A 287 -28.67 3.35 3.94
N ASN A 288 -29.67 3.06 4.77
CA ASN A 288 -29.75 3.55 6.14
C ASN A 288 -28.89 2.69 7.09
N ASP A 289 -28.46 1.51 6.67
CA ASP A 289 -27.63 0.62 7.46
C ASP A 289 -26.22 1.22 7.64
N GLU A 290 -25.73 1.25 8.87
CA GLU A 290 -24.42 1.83 9.20
C GLU A 290 -23.25 0.96 8.73
N VAL A 291 -23.39 -0.37 8.82
CA VAL A 291 -22.36 -1.32 8.43
C VAL A 291 -22.17 -1.30 6.92
N GLU A 292 -23.26 -1.35 6.15
CA GLU A 292 -23.22 -1.24 4.69
C GLU A 292 -22.64 0.10 4.24
N ARG A 293 -23.03 1.21 4.88
CA ARG A 293 -22.42 2.52 4.59
C ARG A 293 -20.92 2.52 4.84
N ASN A 294 -20.46 2.00 5.97
CA ASN A 294 -19.04 1.94 6.28
C ASN A 294 -18.25 1.06 5.28
N GLN A 295 -18.85 -0.05 4.82
CA GLN A 295 -18.25 -0.87 3.76
C GLN A 295 -18.17 -0.12 2.43
N LEU A 296 -19.22 0.60 2.05
CA LEU A 296 -19.25 1.40 0.83
C LEU A 296 -18.22 2.55 0.88
N LYS A 297 -18.08 3.22 2.03
CA LYS A 297 -17.04 4.25 2.24
C LYS A 297 -15.63 3.70 2.05
N LYS A 298 -15.32 2.52 2.60
CA LYS A 298 -14.04 1.83 2.38
C LYS A 298 -13.84 1.47 0.90
N HIS A 299 -14.90 1.00 0.24
CA HIS A 299 -14.85 0.71 -1.19
C HIS A 299 -14.53 1.97 -2.01
N VAL A 300 -15.15 3.11 -1.70
CA VAL A 300 -14.88 4.40 -2.36
C VAL A 300 -13.45 4.87 -2.11
N ALA A 301 -12.92 4.70 -0.89
CA ALA A 301 -11.53 5.04 -0.58
C ALA A 301 -10.56 4.22 -1.45
N MET A 302 -10.78 2.91 -1.55
CA MET A 302 -10.03 2.01 -2.42
C MET A 302 -10.11 2.43 -3.91
N LEU A 303 -11.31 2.72 -4.42
CA LEU A 303 -11.51 3.18 -5.80
C LEU A 303 -10.81 4.52 -6.08
N ARG A 304 -10.78 5.44 -5.10
CA ARG A 304 -10.01 6.70 -5.19
C ARG A 304 -8.50 6.44 -5.28
N CYS A 305 -7.97 5.47 -4.53
CA CYS A 305 -6.58 5.05 -4.66
C CYS A 305 -6.28 4.45 -6.05
N LEU A 306 -7.16 3.56 -6.54
CA LEU A 306 -7.06 2.97 -7.88
C LEU A 306 -7.04 4.05 -8.97
N VAL A 307 -8.01 4.96 -8.98
CA VAL A 307 -8.10 5.98 -10.05
C VAL A 307 -6.90 6.94 -10.01
N ALA A 308 -6.41 7.29 -8.82
CA ALA A 308 -5.25 8.16 -8.66
C ALA A 308 -3.94 7.51 -9.16
N ALA A 309 -3.89 6.18 -9.17
CA ALA A 309 -2.76 5.39 -9.65
C ALA A 309 -2.83 5.06 -11.14
N LEU A 310 -4.02 4.79 -11.67
CA LEU A 310 -4.22 4.38 -13.06
C LEU A 310 -4.15 5.54 -14.05
N LEU A 311 -4.19 6.79 -13.57
CA LEU A 311 -4.16 7.97 -14.41
C LEU A 311 -2.79 8.64 -14.41
N PRO A 312 -2.36 9.21 -15.55
CA PRO A 312 -1.21 10.09 -15.60
C PRO A 312 -1.31 11.15 -14.52
N ARG A 313 -0.25 11.32 -13.73
CA ARG A 313 -0.23 12.39 -12.74
C ARG A 313 0.10 13.66 -13.51
N THR A 314 -0.77 14.66 -13.44
CA THR A 314 -0.44 15.96 -14.03
C THR A 314 0.88 16.44 -13.42
N SER A 315 1.79 16.89 -14.29
CA SER A 315 3.18 17.27 -13.95
C SER A 315 3.31 18.33 -12.84
N GLU A 316 2.21 18.93 -12.40
CA GLU A 316 2.15 19.87 -11.28
C GLU A 316 2.29 19.18 -9.92
N ASN A 317 1.74 17.97 -9.73
CA ASN A 317 1.71 17.29 -8.43
C ASN A 317 3.06 16.73 -7.93
N ARG A 318 4.14 16.81 -8.72
CA ARG A 318 5.49 16.34 -8.34
C ARG A 318 6.62 17.35 -8.55
N LYS A 319 6.33 18.60 -8.95
CA LYS A 319 7.36 19.63 -9.18
C LYS A 319 7.95 20.24 -7.90
N HIS A 320 7.36 19.97 -6.74
CA HIS A 320 7.89 20.51 -5.48
C HIS A 320 9.14 19.74 -5.06
N LYS A 321 10.27 20.45 -5.04
CA LYS A 321 11.56 19.95 -4.56
C LYS A 321 11.41 19.42 -3.14
N ARG A 322 11.85 18.17 -2.92
CA ARG A 322 11.90 17.58 -1.58
C ARG A 322 13.19 17.95 -0.90
N ASN A 323 13.09 18.54 0.27
CA ASN A 323 14.25 18.85 1.10
C ASN A 323 14.43 17.71 2.11
N SER A 324 15.64 17.17 2.16
CA SER A 324 16.04 16.26 3.24
C SER A 324 16.25 17.11 4.48
N VAL A 325 15.40 16.93 5.49
CA VAL A 325 15.46 17.66 6.76
C VAL A 325 15.57 16.61 7.86
N LYS A 326 16.50 16.79 8.78
CA LYS A 326 16.63 15.99 10.00
C LYS A 326 16.31 16.90 11.18
N SER A 327 15.03 16.98 11.52
CA SER A 327 14.53 17.67 12.70
C SER A 327 13.56 16.76 13.44
N GLU A 328 13.30 17.05 14.71
CA GLU A 328 12.20 16.44 15.43
C GLU A 328 10.95 17.29 15.21
N MET A 329 9.79 16.64 15.13
CA MET A 329 8.50 17.33 15.16
C MET A 329 7.63 16.70 16.23
N TRP A 330 6.81 17.54 16.84
CA TRP A 330 5.76 17.17 17.76
C TRP A 330 4.54 16.71 16.97
N VAL A 331 3.89 15.67 17.45
CA VAL A 331 2.76 14.99 16.79
C VAL A 331 1.64 14.75 17.80
N LEU A 332 0.43 15.16 17.43
CA LEU A 332 -0.84 14.78 18.06
C LEU A 332 -1.61 13.89 17.08
N ARG A 333 -2.34 12.89 17.60
CA ARG A 333 -2.99 11.87 16.78
C ARG A 333 -4.46 11.73 17.11
N GLY A 334 -5.27 11.60 16.07
CA GLY A 334 -6.71 11.38 16.17
C GLY A 334 -7.49 12.67 16.35
N LEU A 335 -8.74 12.66 15.90
CA LEU A 335 -9.60 13.84 15.89
C LEU A 335 -9.79 14.44 17.28
N ASP A 336 -10.00 13.63 18.31
CA ASP A 336 -10.26 14.10 19.68
C ASP A 336 -9.06 14.86 20.27
N ALA A 337 -7.84 14.32 20.15
CA ALA A 337 -6.64 14.99 20.66
C ALA A 337 -6.32 16.28 19.91
N VAL A 338 -6.49 16.26 18.58
CA VAL A 338 -6.31 17.46 17.75
C VAL A 338 -7.36 18.51 18.07
N HIS A 339 -8.64 18.12 18.19
CA HIS A 339 -9.73 19.05 18.51
C HIS A 339 -9.50 19.73 19.86
N LYS A 340 -9.21 18.97 20.92
CA LYS A 340 -8.94 19.51 22.26
C LYS A 340 -7.79 20.52 22.26
N HIS A 341 -6.70 20.21 21.57
CA HIS A 341 -5.53 21.08 21.48
C HIS A 341 -5.86 22.42 20.82
N PHE A 342 -6.57 22.39 19.69
CA PHE A 342 -6.95 23.59 18.96
C PHE A 342 -8.04 24.40 19.68
N ALA A 343 -8.96 23.73 20.37
CA ALA A 343 -9.99 24.38 21.18
C ALA A 343 -9.38 25.17 22.35
N ALA A 344 -8.39 24.59 23.04
CA ALA A 344 -7.73 25.26 24.15
C ALA A 344 -6.89 26.48 23.71
N ALA A 345 -6.17 26.36 22.60
CA ALA A 345 -5.43 27.49 22.03
C ALA A 345 -6.36 28.67 21.66
N SER A 346 -7.59 28.36 21.24
CA SER A 346 -8.62 29.37 20.95
C SER A 346 -9.10 30.08 22.22
N VAL A 347 -9.27 29.34 23.32
CA VAL A 347 -9.68 29.91 24.63
C VAL A 347 -8.57 30.78 25.23
N GLU A 348 -7.30 30.37 25.12
CA GLU A 348 -6.16 31.18 25.56
C GLU A 348 -6.08 32.51 24.79
N MET A 349 -6.26 32.47 23.47
CA MET A 349 -6.31 33.69 22.64
C MET A 349 -7.48 34.60 23.03
N ASP A 350 -8.70 34.06 23.17
CA ASP A 350 -9.88 34.81 23.60
C ASP A 350 -9.68 35.42 25.02
N SER A 351 -9.00 34.70 25.92
CA SER A 351 -8.68 35.15 27.28
C SER A 351 -7.62 36.25 27.30
N ILE A 352 -6.58 36.15 26.48
CA ILE A 352 -5.54 37.19 26.32
C ILE A 352 -6.16 38.47 25.74
N LEU A 353 -6.98 38.33 24.69
CA LEU A 353 -7.69 39.47 24.08
C LEU A 353 -8.68 40.12 25.05
N SER A 354 -9.25 39.37 26.00
CA SER A 354 -10.12 39.92 27.05
C SER A 354 -9.36 40.49 28.25
N LEU A 355 -8.09 40.13 28.45
CA LEU A 355 -7.20 40.68 29.48
C LEU A 355 -6.57 42.02 29.10
N GLU A 356 -6.55 42.41 27.83
CA GLU A 356 -6.03 43.73 27.38
C GLU A 356 -6.88 44.94 27.87
N MET A 357 -7.89 44.73 28.72
CA MET A 357 -8.71 45.81 29.31
C MET A 357 -8.64 45.95 30.85
N VAL A 358 -7.69 45.30 31.55
CA VAL A 358 -7.58 45.48 33.02
C VAL A 358 -6.16 45.85 33.43
N SER A 359 -5.95 47.14 33.72
CA SER A 359 -4.75 47.62 34.38
C SER A 359 -4.75 47.26 35.87
N ASN A 360 -3.67 46.63 36.30
CA ASN A 360 -3.19 46.39 37.68
C ASN A 360 -3.72 45.15 38.41
N GLY A 361 -2.76 44.35 38.89
CA GLY A 361 -2.94 43.40 39.98
C GLY A 361 -2.39 42.02 39.65
N GLU A 362 -1.26 41.68 40.25
CA GLU A 362 -0.58 40.39 40.14
C GLU A 362 -1.54 39.20 40.35
N CYS A 363 -1.51 38.25 39.43
CA CYS A 363 -2.07 36.92 39.66
C CYS A 363 -1.22 35.88 38.91
N SER A 364 -0.28 35.25 39.62
CA SER A 364 0.37 34.03 39.16
C SER A 364 -0.60 32.88 39.35
N VAL A 365 -1.32 32.52 38.29
CA VAL A 365 -2.11 31.28 38.26
C VAL A 365 -1.24 30.21 37.66
N ASP A 366 -0.74 29.30 38.50
CA ASP A 366 -0.18 28.02 38.05
C ASP A 366 -1.31 27.20 37.42
N VAL A 367 -1.51 27.34 36.10
CA VAL A 367 -2.42 26.48 35.33
C VAL A 367 -1.68 25.17 35.05
N ALA A 368 -1.69 24.26 36.03
CA ALA A 368 -1.42 22.86 35.75
C ALA A 368 -2.51 22.34 34.80
N GLN A 369 -2.22 22.18 33.50
CA GLN A 369 -3.18 21.71 32.50
C GLN A 369 -3.47 20.19 32.66
N PRO A 370 -4.66 19.77 33.14
CA PRO A 370 -4.94 18.36 33.46
C PRO A 370 -5.35 17.51 32.25
N TRP A 371 -5.40 18.08 31.03
CA TRP A 371 -6.05 17.50 29.85
C TRP A 371 -5.12 17.31 28.63
N ALA A 372 -3.81 17.50 28.78
CA ALA A 372 -2.86 17.40 27.67
C ALA A 372 -2.88 15.98 27.06
N SER A 373 -3.40 15.87 25.84
CA SER A 373 -3.31 14.63 25.07
C SER A 373 -1.83 14.28 24.85
N PRO A 374 -1.45 12.99 24.84
CA PRO A 374 -0.05 12.63 24.72
C PRO A 374 0.53 13.17 23.42
N MET A 375 1.54 14.04 23.55
CA MET A 375 2.31 14.55 22.43
C MET A 375 3.49 13.61 22.17
N HIS A 376 3.68 13.27 20.91
CA HIS A 376 4.74 12.36 20.47
C HIS A 376 5.83 13.13 19.72
N GLN A 377 7.08 12.67 19.81
CA GLN A 377 8.20 13.22 19.06
C GLN A 377 8.66 12.23 18.00
N TRP A 378 8.57 12.64 16.73
CA TRP A 378 8.94 11.82 15.58
C TRP A 378 10.02 12.53 14.76
N ARG A 379 10.83 11.77 14.03
CA ARG A 379 11.94 12.31 13.24
C ARG A 379 11.48 12.65 11.82
N LEU A 380 11.60 13.91 11.42
CA LEU A 380 11.40 14.32 10.03
C LEU A 380 12.50 13.70 9.14
N SER A 381 12.10 13.20 7.97
CA SER A 381 13.00 12.62 6.97
C SER A 381 13.01 13.39 5.66
N ASN A 382 11.88 13.92 5.22
CA ASN A 382 11.81 14.84 4.09
C ASN A 382 10.52 15.68 4.12
N GLU A 383 10.55 16.82 3.45
CA GLU A 383 9.42 17.73 3.32
C GLU A 383 9.28 18.26 1.88
N SER A 384 8.04 18.55 1.48
CA SER A 384 7.63 19.25 0.27
C SER A 384 6.47 20.20 0.60
N GLU A 385 6.05 21.03 -0.37
CA GLU A 385 4.92 21.94 -0.20
C GLU A 385 3.62 21.23 0.20
N GLY A 386 3.35 20.06 -0.39
CA GLY A 386 2.12 19.30 -0.15
C GLY A 386 2.17 18.30 1.02
N GLY A 387 3.33 18.08 1.65
CA GLY A 387 3.44 17.02 2.65
C GLY A 387 4.86 16.67 3.05
N PHE A 388 5.00 15.75 4.00
CA PHE A 388 6.27 15.36 4.59
C PHE A 388 6.30 13.88 4.97
N ALA A 389 7.51 13.35 5.19
CA ALA A 389 7.72 12.00 5.67
C ALA A 389 8.44 12.03 7.01
N MET A 390 7.94 11.25 7.95
CA MET A 390 8.55 11.05 9.25
C MET A 390 8.95 9.60 9.44
N VAL A 391 9.93 9.38 10.31
CA VAL A 391 10.41 8.07 10.71
C VAL A 391 10.01 7.86 12.16
N LEU A 392 9.29 6.76 12.37
CA LEU A 392 8.94 6.23 13.67
C LEU A 392 9.81 5.00 13.95
N GLU A 393 10.37 4.95 15.15
CA GLU A 393 11.01 3.73 15.64
C GLU A 393 9.94 2.69 15.96
N SER A 394 10.04 1.52 15.32
CA SER A 394 9.08 0.43 15.41
C SER A 394 8.91 -0.15 16.82
N ALA A 395 9.87 0.10 17.71
CA ALA A 395 9.77 -0.28 19.13
C ALA A 395 8.66 0.49 19.85
N ARG A 396 8.26 1.66 19.32
CA ARG A 396 7.14 2.42 19.84
C ARG A 396 5.84 1.70 19.51
N ARG A 397 4.97 1.52 20.52
CA ARG A 397 3.67 0.85 20.40
C ARG A 397 2.56 1.78 19.87
N GLU A 398 2.94 2.91 19.28
CA GLU A 398 2.03 3.94 18.80
C GLU A 398 1.35 3.45 17.53
N LYS A 399 0.07 3.09 17.64
CA LYS A 399 -0.71 2.63 16.50
C LYS A 399 -0.87 3.74 15.47
N ILE A 400 -0.62 3.42 14.21
CA ILE A 400 -0.76 4.31 13.06
C ILE A 400 -1.46 3.56 11.94
N SER A 401 -2.45 4.21 11.34
CA SER A 401 -3.20 3.67 10.20
C SER A 401 -3.20 4.66 9.04
N ILE A 402 -3.36 4.14 7.83
CA ILE A 402 -3.63 4.96 6.66
C ILE A 402 -4.96 5.68 6.88
N GLY A 403 -4.98 6.98 6.64
CA GLY A 403 -6.13 7.85 6.88
C GLY A 403 -6.18 8.46 8.29
N ASP A 404 -5.24 8.16 9.19
CA ASP A 404 -5.20 8.82 10.49
C ASP A 404 -4.99 10.33 10.33
N LEU A 405 -5.76 11.10 11.10
CA LEU A 405 -5.56 12.54 11.25
C LEU A 405 -4.45 12.81 12.28
N LEU A 406 -3.47 13.61 11.88
CA LEU A 406 -2.38 14.05 12.74
C LEU A 406 -2.32 15.58 12.76
N ALA A 407 -1.96 16.17 13.89
CA ALA A 407 -1.47 17.54 13.93
C ALA A 407 0.03 17.52 14.25
N THR A 408 0.78 18.41 13.62
CA THR A 408 2.24 18.46 13.74
C THR A 408 2.75 19.88 13.93
N ALA A 409 3.82 20.04 14.70
CA ALA A 409 4.50 21.31 14.92
C ALA A 409 6.00 21.13 15.16
N SER A 410 6.81 22.14 14.84
CA SER A 410 8.27 22.11 15.10
C SER A 410 8.62 22.31 16.58
N SER A 411 7.70 22.89 17.36
CA SER A 411 7.78 23.06 18.81
C SER A 411 6.38 22.87 19.43
N PRO A 412 6.27 22.54 20.73
CA PRO A 412 4.97 22.38 21.40
C PRO A 412 4.09 23.63 21.27
N ASP A 413 4.71 24.80 21.39
CA ASP A 413 4.06 26.12 21.32
C ASP A 413 4.06 26.72 19.90
N GLY A 414 4.48 25.92 18.91
CA GLY A 414 4.60 26.36 17.53
C GLY A 414 3.25 26.36 16.80
N PRO A 415 3.21 26.89 15.55
CA PRO A 415 2.01 26.76 14.73
C PRO A 415 1.77 25.29 14.39
N TRP A 416 0.62 24.78 14.83
CA TRP A 416 0.20 23.41 14.53
C TRP A 416 -0.46 23.34 13.16
N GLN A 417 -0.09 22.31 12.40
CA GLN A 417 -0.67 22.00 11.10
C GLN A 417 -1.28 20.61 11.11
N THR A 418 -2.51 20.51 10.61
CA THR A 418 -3.19 19.22 10.41
C THR A 418 -2.76 18.53 9.12
N SER A 419 -2.64 17.22 9.16
CA SER A 419 -2.20 16.37 8.06
C SER A 419 -2.83 14.99 8.15
N VAL A 420 -2.86 14.28 7.02
CA VAL A 420 -3.45 12.94 6.92
C VAL A 420 -2.36 11.94 6.55
N VAL A 421 -2.35 10.79 7.21
CA VAL A 421 -1.45 9.69 6.85
C VAL A 421 -1.85 9.12 5.51
N LYS A 422 -0.99 9.25 4.50
CA LYS A 422 -1.22 8.78 3.13
C LYS A 422 -0.38 7.57 2.74
N ARG A 423 0.68 7.27 3.49
CA ARG A 423 1.51 6.08 3.26
C ARG A 423 2.22 5.62 4.52
N VAL A 424 2.38 4.31 4.65
CA VAL A 424 3.13 3.66 5.73
C VAL A 424 4.01 2.60 5.10
N ARG A 425 5.30 2.55 5.44
CA ARG A 425 6.21 1.53 4.89
C ARG A 425 7.40 1.28 5.80
N TYR A 426 7.74 0.03 6.03
CA TYR A 426 9.02 -0.32 6.67
C TYR A 426 10.18 -0.06 5.72
N ARG A 427 11.14 0.74 6.20
CA ARG A 427 12.45 0.91 5.56
C ARG A 427 13.43 -0.16 6.03
N SER A 428 13.34 -0.55 7.30
CA SER A 428 14.15 -1.59 7.92
C SER A 428 13.32 -2.37 8.96
N ASP A 429 13.95 -3.31 9.64
CA ASP A 429 13.33 -4.05 10.75
C ASP A 429 12.94 -3.14 11.93
N GLU A 430 13.45 -1.91 11.98
CA GLU A 430 13.25 -0.97 13.10
C GLU A 430 12.64 0.36 12.67
N GLU A 431 12.75 0.77 11.40
CA GLU A 431 12.25 2.07 10.94
C GLU A 431 10.95 1.93 10.15
N LEU A 432 9.87 2.52 10.68
CA LEU A 432 8.62 2.74 9.97
C LEU A 432 8.61 4.15 9.39
N VAL A 433 8.42 4.27 8.09
CA VAL A 433 8.30 5.57 7.40
C VAL A 433 6.81 5.87 7.22
N VAL A 434 6.37 6.99 7.78
CA VAL A 434 5.00 7.50 7.67
C VAL A 434 5.04 8.74 6.78
N GLY A 435 4.33 8.70 5.65
CA GLY A 435 4.19 9.84 4.77
C GLY A 435 2.82 10.48 4.94
N MET A 436 2.82 11.78 5.16
CA MET A 436 1.63 12.57 5.42
C MET A 436 1.42 13.63 4.33
N GLU A 437 0.16 13.94 4.09
CA GLU A 437 -0.27 15.04 3.23
C GLU A 437 -0.88 16.14 4.09
N LYS A 438 -0.43 17.38 3.86
CA LYS A 438 -0.87 18.55 4.62
C LYS A 438 -2.31 18.89 4.23
N LEU A 439 -3.19 19.08 5.21
CA LEU A 439 -4.49 19.68 4.94
C LEU A 439 -4.33 21.17 4.66
N VAL A 440 -5.14 21.67 3.73
CA VAL A 440 -5.03 23.04 3.23
C VAL A 440 -5.73 24.00 4.19
N GLY A 441 -4.98 24.95 4.75
CA GLY A 441 -5.51 26.03 5.58
C GLY A 441 -5.16 25.91 7.06
N HIS A 442 -5.45 26.97 7.81
CA HIS A 442 -5.42 26.96 9.26
C HIS A 442 -6.66 26.26 9.78
N ALA A 443 -6.50 25.37 10.75
CA ALA A 443 -7.61 24.63 11.34
C ALA A 443 -8.08 25.32 12.61
N ASP A 444 -9.39 25.46 12.78
CA ASP A 444 -10.04 25.90 14.01
C ASP A 444 -10.89 24.75 14.56
N ALA A 445 -10.84 24.51 15.87
CA ALA A 445 -11.72 23.53 16.51
C ALA A 445 -13.15 24.07 16.59
N VAL A 446 -14.12 23.28 16.14
CA VAL A 446 -15.53 23.68 16.12
C VAL A 446 -16.41 22.55 16.65
N MET A 447 -17.54 22.93 17.24
CA MET A 447 -18.64 22.00 17.53
C MET A 447 -19.66 22.09 16.40
N VAL A 448 -20.09 20.95 15.90
CA VAL A 448 -20.96 20.83 14.72
C VAL A 448 -22.23 20.08 15.09
N SER A 449 -23.38 20.66 14.77
CA SER A 449 -24.69 20.02 14.90
C SER A 449 -25.28 19.80 13.50
N ALA A 450 -25.74 18.57 13.22
CA ALA A 450 -26.45 18.28 11.98
C ALA A 450 -27.85 18.93 12.03
N SER A 451 -28.34 19.48 10.92
CA SER A 451 -29.72 20.02 10.89
C SER A 451 -30.78 18.94 11.17
N SER A 452 -30.47 17.68 10.86
CA SER A 452 -31.33 16.53 11.15
C SER A 452 -31.29 16.09 12.63
N ALA A 453 -30.28 16.50 13.39
CA ALA A 453 -30.07 16.15 14.80
C ALA A 453 -29.41 17.32 15.55
N PRO A 454 -30.13 18.42 15.79
CA PRO A 454 -29.57 19.64 16.35
C PRO A 454 -29.05 19.50 17.79
N ASP A 455 -29.56 18.51 18.54
CA ASP A 455 -29.14 18.26 19.93
C ASP A 455 -27.81 17.48 20.03
N VAL A 456 -27.29 16.97 18.91
CA VAL A 456 -26.04 16.20 18.87
C VAL A 456 -24.91 17.11 18.41
N ASN A 457 -23.98 17.39 19.32
CA ASN A 457 -22.77 18.16 19.03
C ASN A 457 -21.58 17.23 18.78
N LEU A 458 -21.00 17.35 17.60
CA LEU A 458 -19.84 16.57 17.15
C LEU A 458 -18.61 17.46 17.06
N GLN A 459 -17.44 16.89 17.39
CA GLN A 459 -16.15 17.55 17.19
C GLN A 459 -15.87 17.66 15.68
N GLY A 460 -15.52 18.86 15.21
CA GLY A 460 -15.09 19.08 13.84
C GLY A 460 -13.89 20.03 13.77
N LEU A 461 -13.23 20.06 12.61
CA LEU A 461 -12.19 21.04 12.33
C LEU A 461 -12.56 21.85 11.09
N LEU A 462 -12.60 23.17 11.25
CA LEU A 462 -12.86 24.10 10.16
C LEU A 462 -11.53 24.61 9.62
N HIS A 463 -11.20 24.27 8.37
CA HIS A 463 -9.99 24.74 7.70
C HIS A 463 -10.28 25.96 6.85
N ARG A 464 -9.47 27.01 7.00
CA ARG A 464 -9.57 28.26 6.22
C ARG A 464 -8.25 28.64 5.58
N LYS A 465 -8.29 29.04 4.31
CA LYS A 465 -7.13 29.60 3.59
C LYS A 465 -7.55 30.74 2.68
N LYS A 466 -6.91 31.89 2.81
CA LYS A 466 -7.05 33.00 1.84
C LYS A 466 -6.46 32.57 0.48
N ALA A 467 -7.25 32.68 -0.58
CA ALA A 467 -6.86 32.34 -1.94
C ALA A 467 -7.11 33.50 -2.92
N LYS A 468 -6.47 33.47 -4.08
CA LYS A 468 -6.78 34.43 -5.16
C LYS A 468 -8.16 34.09 -5.73
N GLY A 469 -9.17 34.90 -5.40
CA GLY A 469 -10.55 34.72 -5.86
C GLY A 469 -11.56 34.32 -4.78
N GLY A 470 -11.16 34.23 -3.51
CA GLY A 470 -12.06 33.93 -2.40
C GLY A 470 -11.36 33.27 -1.21
N GLU A 471 -12.15 32.81 -0.25
CA GLU A 471 -11.67 31.99 0.84
C GLU A 471 -11.92 30.51 0.54
N TYR A 472 -10.89 29.68 0.66
CA TYR A 472 -11.05 28.23 0.68
C TYR A 472 -11.48 27.82 2.08
N VAL A 473 -12.64 27.19 2.19
CA VAL A 473 -13.17 26.68 3.46
C VAL A 473 -13.52 25.20 3.30
N SER A 474 -13.02 24.37 4.22
CA SER A 474 -13.40 22.97 4.32
C SER A 474 -13.69 22.57 5.75
N LEU A 475 -14.60 21.61 5.92
CA LEU A 475 -15.01 21.11 7.23
C LEU A 475 -14.70 19.61 7.33
N LEU A 476 -13.90 19.27 8.33
CA LEU A 476 -13.60 17.89 8.70
C LEU A 476 -14.60 17.43 9.76
N LEU A 477 -15.26 16.30 9.49
CA LEU A 477 -16.25 15.69 10.35
C LEU A 477 -15.89 14.23 10.63
N PRO A 478 -16.19 13.69 11.82
CA PRO A 478 -16.10 12.25 12.06
C PRO A 478 -17.05 11.52 11.11
N TRP A 479 -16.80 10.23 10.86
CA TRP A 479 -17.69 9.41 10.05
C TRP A 479 -19.14 9.51 10.50
N GLY A 480 -20.02 9.83 9.56
CA GLY A 480 -21.43 10.00 9.85
C GLY A 480 -22.32 9.81 8.61
N PRO A 481 -23.62 10.08 8.73
CA PRO A 481 -24.57 10.05 7.61
C PRO A 481 -24.43 11.25 6.65
N TRP A 482 -23.26 11.90 6.59
CA TRP A 482 -23.05 13.15 5.86
C TRP A 482 -23.17 12.98 4.34
N GLN A 483 -23.78 13.97 3.70
CA GLN A 483 -23.92 14.06 2.25
C GLN A 483 -23.63 15.47 1.75
N SER A 484 -23.16 15.54 0.51
CA SER A 484 -23.12 16.83 -0.21
C SER A 484 -24.53 17.39 -0.31
N GLY A 485 -24.71 18.62 0.12
CA GLY A 485 -26.00 19.33 0.20
C GLY A 485 -26.54 19.45 1.61
N ASP A 486 -26.05 18.64 2.57
CA ASP A 486 -26.49 18.71 3.96
C ASP A 486 -26.17 20.06 4.59
N PHE A 487 -27.06 20.52 5.47
CA PHE A 487 -26.85 21.72 6.27
C PHE A 487 -26.36 21.34 7.66
N VAL A 488 -25.30 22.00 8.10
CA VAL A 488 -24.72 21.85 9.44
C VAL A 488 -24.61 23.21 10.10
N THR A 489 -24.75 23.25 11.43
CA THR A 489 -24.59 24.47 12.22
C THR A 489 -23.33 24.35 13.04
N LEU A 490 -22.47 25.36 12.97
CA LEU A 490 -21.24 25.44 13.75
C LEU A 490 -21.43 26.43 14.89
N GLU A 491 -20.99 26.04 16.09
CA GLU A 491 -20.94 26.95 17.23
C GLU A 491 -20.07 28.18 16.88
N LYS A 492 -20.57 29.39 17.15
CA LYS A 492 -19.93 30.70 16.85
C LYS A 492 -19.80 31.10 15.36
N VAL A 493 -19.99 30.20 14.40
CA VAL A 493 -19.88 30.52 12.95
C VAL A 493 -21.24 30.62 12.28
N GLY A 494 -22.19 29.75 12.65
CA GLY A 494 -23.53 29.69 12.04
C GLY A 494 -23.69 28.54 11.05
N ALA A 495 -24.72 28.63 10.20
CA ALA A 495 -25.10 27.57 9.28
C ALA A 495 -24.18 27.53 8.04
N LEU A 496 -23.72 26.33 7.69
CA LEU A 496 -22.95 26.03 6.49
C LEU A 496 -23.62 24.90 5.70
N GLN A 497 -23.40 24.89 4.39
CA GLN A 497 -23.79 23.77 3.53
C GLN A 497 -22.56 22.93 3.18
N LEU A 498 -22.67 21.61 3.34
CA LEU A 498 -21.67 20.66 2.87
C LEU A 498 -21.69 20.61 1.34
N GLY A 499 -20.55 20.86 0.72
CA GLY A 499 -20.35 20.76 -0.71
C GLY A 499 -19.70 19.44 -1.10
N LYS A 500 -18.75 19.51 -2.04
CA LYS A 500 -18.03 18.34 -2.55
C LYS A 500 -17.24 17.64 -1.44
N LEU A 501 -17.38 16.31 -1.34
CA LEU A 501 -16.51 15.45 -0.53
C LEU A 501 -15.09 15.44 -1.10
N LEU A 502 -14.15 16.03 -0.38
CA LEU A 502 -12.75 16.19 -0.75
C LEU A 502 -11.90 14.98 -0.36
N GLU A 503 -12.07 14.49 0.86
CA GLU A 503 -11.31 13.37 1.42
C GLU A 503 -12.24 12.43 2.16
N ILE A 504 -12.01 11.12 2.02
CA ILE A 504 -12.61 10.10 2.85
C ILE A 504 -11.48 9.24 3.39
N ALA A 505 -11.32 9.26 4.71
CA ALA A 505 -10.22 8.60 5.41
C ALA A 505 -10.79 7.67 6.50
N GLY A 506 -9.94 6.94 7.22
CA GLY A 506 -10.37 5.90 8.16
C GLY A 506 -11.28 6.36 9.30
N GLU A 507 -11.19 7.63 9.71
CA GLU A 507 -11.94 8.15 10.87
C GLU A 507 -12.73 9.44 10.57
N PHE A 508 -12.59 10.02 9.37
CA PHE A 508 -13.21 11.31 9.05
C PHE A 508 -13.56 11.47 7.57
N GLU A 509 -14.40 12.45 7.33
CA GLU A 509 -14.80 12.96 6.01
C GLU A 509 -14.48 14.46 5.95
N LEU A 510 -13.89 14.91 4.84
CA LEU A 510 -13.57 16.31 4.62
C LEU A 510 -14.42 16.84 3.47
N PHE A 511 -15.22 17.87 3.73
CA PHE A 511 -16.07 18.51 2.74
C PHE A 511 -15.59 19.92 2.42
N ALA A 512 -15.66 20.34 1.16
CA ALA A 512 -15.70 21.76 0.84
C ALA A 512 -17.01 22.32 1.42
N VAL A 513 -17.02 23.55 1.94
CA VAL A 513 -18.23 24.16 2.51
C VAL A 513 -18.45 25.56 1.98
N THR A 514 -19.72 25.96 1.91
CA THR A 514 -20.14 27.32 1.56
C THR A 514 -20.96 27.89 2.70
N ALA A 515 -20.71 29.16 3.04
CA ALA A 515 -21.57 29.90 3.95
C ALA A 515 -22.97 30.07 3.32
N CYS A 516 -24.00 29.89 4.14
CA CYS A 516 -25.39 30.08 3.75
C CYS A 516 -25.80 31.54 3.73
#